data_AF-A0A268U0J3-F1
#
_entry.id   AF-A0A268U0J3-F1
#
_cell.length_a   1.000
_cell.length_b   1.000
_cell.length_c   1.000
_cell.angle_alpha   90.00
_cell.angle_beta   90.00
_cell.angle_gamma   90.00
#
_symmetry.space_group_name_H-M   'P 1'
#
loop_
_entity.id
_entity.type
_entity.pdbx_description
1 polymer ?
#
loop_
_entity_poly.entity_id
_entity_poly.type
_entity_poly.pdbx_seq_one_letter_code
_entity_poly.pdbx_strand_id
1 'polypeptide(L)'
;MEFKKIKSKQTSLENLTKIDEINRLSKKLEDKLGINAEEIHQKEITKMNMELEKQEKKNYTISLSKKVIIELEEFLGDFGDFGETKSSFIQEAITQSIQNRKKQMKERLLDKIKKLEG
;
A
#
# COMPACT_ATOMS: atom_id res chain seq x y z
N MET A 1 31.52 -10.02 51.63
CA MET A 1 30.37 -9.71 50.76
C MET A 1 30.40 -10.58 49.50
N GLU A 2 30.11 -11.88 49.58
CA GLU A 2 30.19 -12.77 48.38
C GLU A 2 28.85 -13.36 47.91
N PHE A 3 27.78 -13.23 48.70
CA PHE A 3 26.47 -13.83 48.40
C PHE A 3 25.65 -13.14 47.30
N LYS A 4 26.03 -11.95 46.83
CA LYS A 4 25.25 -11.20 45.82
C LYS A 4 25.65 -11.49 44.36
N LYS A 5 26.87 -11.97 44.10
CA LYS A 5 27.33 -12.22 42.71
C LYS A 5 26.78 -13.53 42.12
N ILE A 6 26.55 -14.55 42.94
CA ILE A 6 26.14 -15.89 42.50
C ILE A 6 24.71 -15.89 41.95
N LYS A 7 23.77 -15.20 42.62
CA LYS A 7 22.36 -15.11 42.17
C LYS A 7 22.21 -14.44 40.80
N SER A 8 22.97 -13.39 40.53
CA SER A 8 22.89 -12.65 39.25
C SER A 8 23.33 -13.49 38.04
N LYS A 9 24.32 -14.38 38.20
CA LYS A 9 24.77 -15.27 37.12
C LYS A 9 23.78 -16.39 36.85
N GLN A 10 23.17 -16.96 37.90
CA GLN A 10 22.13 -18.00 37.77
C GLN A 10 20.91 -17.48 37.00
N THR A 11 20.44 -16.27 37.31
CA THR A 11 19.29 -15.67 36.61
C THR A 11 19.59 -15.39 35.13
N SER A 12 20.81 -14.95 34.79
CA SER A 12 21.19 -14.73 33.39
C SER A 12 21.32 -16.03 32.59
N LEU A 13 21.84 -17.11 33.20
CA LEU A 13 21.94 -18.43 32.59
C LEU A 13 20.55 -19.08 32.37
N GLU A 14 19.64 -18.95 33.33
CA GLU A 14 18.25 -19.42 33.19
C GLU A 14 17.46 -18.64 32.14
N ASN A 15 17.77 -17.36 31.93
CA ASN A 15 17.14 -16.57 30.88
C ASN A 15 17.68 -16.94 29.48
N LEU A 16 18.98 -17.25 29.38
CA LEU A 16 19.58 -17.76 28.14
C LEU A 16 18.96 -19.11 27.72
N THR A 17 18.80 -20.04 28.67
CA THR A 17 18.19 -21.35 28.36
C THR A 17 16.72 -21.25 27.95
N LYS A 18 15.95 -20.31 28.54
CA LYS A 18 14.57 -20.04 28.13
C LYS A 18 14.48 -19.47 26.71
N ILE A 19 15.41 -18.59 26.32
CA ILE A 19 15.45 -18.03 24.97
C ILE A 19 15.76 -19.12 23.94
N ASP A 20 16.69 -20.02 24.24
CA ASP A 20 17.02 -21.15 23.36
C ASP A 20 15.85 -22.12 23.19
N GLU A 21 15.10 -22.35 24.26
CA GLU A 21 13.90 -23.20 24.24
C GLU A 21 12.75 -22.57 23.45
N ILE A 22 12.55 -21.24 23.58
CA ILE A 22 11.60 -20.48 22.76
C ILE A 22 11.97 -20.58 21.28
N ASN A 23 13.23 -20.36 20.93
CA ASN A 23 13.69 -20.44 19.53
C ASN A 23 13.50 -21.84 18.94
N ARG A 24 13.76 -22.89 19.74
CA ARG A 24 13.53 -24.29 19.32
C ARG A 24 12.05 -24.59 19.10
N LEU A 25 11.18 -24.08 19.96
CA LEU A 25 9.73 -24.26 19.84
C LEU A 25 9.17 -23.50 18.64
N SER A 26 9.64 -22.27 18.39
CA SER A 26 9.27 -21.47 17.21
C SER A 26 9.63 -22.20 15.92
N LYS A 27 10.87 -22.70 15.80
CA LYS A 27 11.32 -23.45 14.63
C LYS A 27 10.50 -24.73 14.40
N LYS A 28 10.18 -25.46 15.47
CA LYS A 28 9.33 -26.66 15.40
C LYS A 28 7.89 -26.35 14.98
N LEU A 29 7.40 -25.15 15.28
CA LEU A 29 6.07 -24.68 14.89
C LEU A 29 6.06 -24.30 13.40
N GLU A 30 7.09 -23.60 12.93
CA GLU A 30 7.32 -23.26 11.52
C GLU A 30 7.38 -24.52 10.64
N ASP A 31 8.17 -25.52 11.06
CA ASP A 31 8.30 -26.82 10.36
C ASP A 31 6.97 -27.60 10.30
N LYS A 32 6.15 -27.53 11.36
CA LYS A 32 4.84 -28.23 11.42
C LYS A 32 3.76 -27.57 10.60
N LEU A 33 3.78 -26.24 10.52
CA LEU A 33 2.78 -25.48 9.78
C LEU A 33 3.15 -25.31 8.30
N GLY A 34 4.37 -25.69 7.91
CA GLY A 34 4.88 -25.45 6.55
C GLY A 34 4.98 -23.96 6.22
N ILE A 35 5.11 -23.13 7.25
CA ILE A 35 5.15 -21.68 7.13
C ILE A 35 6.61 -21.25 7.12
N ASN A 36 7.08 -20.79 5.97
CA ASN A 36 8.36 -20.11 5.85
C ASN A 36 8.17 -18.65 6.31
N ALA A 37 8.59 -18.36 7.55
CA ALA A 37 8.43 -17.04 8.16
C ALA A 37 9.14 -15.94 7.36
N GLU A 38 10.28 -16.26 6.73
CA GLU A 38 11.01 -15.36 5.83
C GLU A 38 10.22 -15.04 4.56
N GLU A 39 9.50 -16.01 3.97
CA GLU A 39 8.62 -15.75 2.82
C GLU A 39 7.41 -14.89 3.18
N ILE A 40 6.82 -15.09 4.36
CA ILE A 40 5.70 -14.25 4.84
C ILE A 40 6.20 -12.84 5.09
N HIS A 41 7.33 -12.69 5.79
CA HIS A 41 7.92 -11.38 6.07
C HIS A 41 8.29 -10.64 4.78
N GLN A 42 8.86 -11.35 3.79
CA GLN A 42 9.18 -10.77 2.49
C GLN A 42 7.92 -10.35 1.72
N LYS A 43 6.84 -11.15 1.76
CA LYS A 43 5.54 -10.80 1.16
C LYS A 43 4.89 -9.60 1.84
N GLU A 44 5.00 -9.47 3.16
CA GLU A 44 4.50 -8.33 3.93
C GLU A 44 5.29 -7.05 3.64
N ILE A 45 6.63 -7.13 3.58
CA ILE A 45 7.48 -6.01 3.17
C ILE A 45 7.15 -5.57 1.74
N THR A 46 6.95 -6.51 0.82
CA THR A 46 6.62 -6.18 -0.58
C THR A 46 5.25 -5.51 -0.68
N LYS A 47 4.25 -5.96 0.10
CA LYS A 47 2.95 -5.28 0.18
C LYS A 47 3.06 -3.88 0.76
N MET A 48 3.79 -3.71 1.87
CA MET A 48 4.05 -2.38 2.45
C MET A 48 4.75 -1.45 1.47
N ASN A 49 5.75 -1.93 0.72
CA ASN A 49 6.45 -1.12 -0.28
C ASN A 49 5.54 -0.72 -1.44
N MET A 50 4.68 -1.62 -1.93
CA MET A 50 3.67 -1.27 -2.94
C MET A 50 2.63 -0.26 -2.41
N GLU A 51 2.30 -0.33 -1.13
CA GLU A 51 1.38 0.61 -0.48
C GLU A 51 2.02 1.99 -0.29
N LEU A 52 3.32 2.02 0.05
CA LEU A 52 4.12 3.24 0.14
C LEU A 52 4.29 3.91 -1.23
N GLU A 53 4.54 3.13 -2.29
CA GLU A 53 4.60 3.66 -3.66
C GLU A 53 3.26 4.28 -4.11
N LYS A 54 2.13 3.73 -3.68
CA LYS A 54 0.80 4.30 -3.96
C LYS A 54 0.55 5.64 -3.25
N GLN A 55 1.27 5.93 -2.17
CA GLN A 55 1.15 7.17 -1.40
C GLN A 55 2.18 8.23 -1.82
N GLU A 56 3.12 7.88 -2.70
CA GLU A 56 4.13 8.82 -3.18
C GLU A 56 3.49 9.90 -4.07
N LYS A 57 3.53 11.15 -3.60
CA LYS A 57 3.07 12.30 -4.39
C LYS A 57 4.15 12.71 -5.38
N LYS A 58 3.84 12.64 -6.67
CA LYS A 58 4.69 13.15 -7.75
C LYS A 58 4.11 14.45 -8.32
N ASN A 59 4.95 15.47 -8.40
CA ASN A 59 4.57 16.77 -8.95
C ASN A 59 4.82 16.79 -10.45
N TYR A 60 3.82 17.21 -11.21
CA TYR A 60 3.91 17.37 -12.67
C TYR A 60 3.54 18.81 -13.05
N THR A 61 4.29 19.37 -13.99
CA THR A 61 3.94 20.66 -14.62
C THR A 61 3.21 20.37 -15.93
N ILE A 62 2.01 20.93 -16.07
CA ILE A 62 1.21 20.83 -17.30
C ILE A 62 0.94 22.22 -17.86
N SER A 63 0.92 22.34 -19.18
CA SER A 63 0.49 23.55 -19.87
C SER A 63 -0.97 23.39 -20.29
N LEU A 64 -1.84 24.28 -19.80
CA LEU A 64 -3.25 24.34 -20.14
C LEU A 64 -3.55 25.66 -20.83
N SER A 65 -4.58 25.68 -21.69
CA SER A 65 -5.03 26.93 -22.28
C SER A 65 -5.56 27.88 -21.21
N LYS A 66 -5.34 29.19 -21.38
CA LYS A 66 -5.81 30.20 -20.42
C LYS A 66 -7.31 30.10 -20.17
N LYS A 67 -8.09 29.85 -21.22
CA LYS A 67 -9.55 29.65 -21.13
C LYS A 67 -9.91 28.53 -20.16
N VAL A 68 -9.26 27.37 -20.28
CA VAL A 68 -9.51 26.21 -19.40
C VAL A 68 -9.15 26.51 -17.95
N ILE A 69 -8.07 27.25 -17.70
CA ILE A 69 -7.69 27.64 -16.33
C ILE A 69 -8.74 28.56 -15.72
N ILE A 70 -9.25 29.53 -16.48
CA ILE A 70 -10.30 30.46 -16.03
C ILE A 70 -11.59 29.68 -15.73
N GLU A 71 -12.04 28.83 -16.65
CA GLU A 71 -13.25 28.01 -16.43
C GLU A 71 -13.12 27.09 -15.21
N LEU A 72 -11.93 26.52 -14.97
CA LEU A 72 -11.64 25.73 -13.78
C LEU A 72 -11.72 26.57 -12.50
N GLU A 73 -11.18 27.79 -12.53
CA GLU A 73 -11.20 28.71 -11.39
C GLU A 73 -12.62 29.16 -11.03
N GLU A 74 -13.40 29.52 -12.04
CA GLU A 74 -14.81 29.89 -11.89
C GLU A 74 -15.61 28.70 -11.35
N PHE A 75 -15.43 27.50 -11.92
CA PHE A 75 -16.10 26.30 -11.44
C PHE A 75 -15.80 26.00 -9.97
N LEU A 76 -14.54 26.05 -9.55
CA LEU A 76 -14.16 25.80 -8.16
C LEU A 76 -14.67 26.89 -7.22
N GLY A 77 -14.83 28.13 -7.70
CA GLY A 77 -15.41 29.22 -6.93
C GLY A 77 -16.92 29.07 -6.72
N ASP A 78 -17.65 28.65 -7.76
CA ASP A 78 -19.11 28.60 -7.76
C ASP A 78 -19.67 27.27 -7.24
N PHE A 79 -18.98 26.17 -7.54
CA PHE A 79 -19.46 24.79 -7.34
C PHE A 79 -18.46 23.86 -6.64
N GLY A 80 -17.25 24.33 -6.36
CA GLY A 80 -16.22 23.53 -5.71
C GLY A 80 -16.61 23.13 -4.29
N ASP A 81 -16.22 21.92 -3.89
CA ASP A 81 -16.44 21.45 -2.53
C ASP A 81 -15.56 22.21 -1.53
N PHE A 82 -15.98 22.27 -0.27
CA PHE A 82 -15.20 22.94 0.76
C PHE A 82 -13.81 22.32 0.91
N GLY A 83 -12.77 23.13 0.68
CA GLY A 83 -11.37 22.69 0.74
C GLY A 83 -10.88 21.99 -0.53
N GLU A 84 -11.68 21.94 -1.59
CA GLU A 84 -11.24 21.46 -2.89
C GLU A 84 -10.21 22.42 -3.49
N THR A 85 -9.15 21.85 -4.07
CA THR A 85 -8.06 22.59 -4.71
C THR A 85 -8.00 22.24 -6.19
N LYS A 86 -7.34 23.10 -7.00
CA LYS A 86 -7.06 22.78 -8.41
C LYS A 86 -6.40 21.40 -8.57
N SER A 87 -5.45 21.08 -7.69
CA SER A 87 -4.74 19.80 -7.72
C SER A 87 -5.63 18.61 -7.42
N SER A 88 -6.48 18.70 -6.38
CA SER A 88 -7.40 17.61 -6.04
C SER A 88 -8.44 17.41 -7.14
N PHE A 89 -9.00 18.51 -7.66
CA PHE A 89 -9.95 18.46 -8.78
C PHE A 89 -9.33 17.82 -10.03
N ILE A 90 -8.13 18.26 -10.43
CA ILE A 90 -7.42 17.71 -11.60
C ILE A 90 -7.10 16.22 -11.38
N GLN A 91 -6.65 15.84 -10.19
CA GLN A 91 -6.36 14.45 -9.84
C GLN A 91 -7.61 13.57 -9.96
N GLU A 92 -8.74 14.05 -9.45
CA GLU A 92 -10.01 13.35 -9.55
C GLU A 92 -10.47 13.24 -11.01
N ALA A 93 -10.43 14.33 -11.77
CA ALA A 93 -10.80 14.35 -13.18
C ALA A 93 -9.96 13.36 -14.01
N ILE A 94 -8.65 13.27 -13.75
CA ILE A 94 -7.78 12.27 -14.38
C ILE A 94 -8.22 10.85 -14.00
N THR A 95 -8.48 10.60 -12.72
CA THR A 95 -8.91 9.28 -12.22
C THR A 95 -10.22 8.84 -12.85
N GLN A 96 -11.24 9.71 -12.86
CA GLN A 96 -12.53 9.45 -13.48
C GLN A 96 -12.40 9.22 -14.99
N SER A 97 -11.58 10.01 -15.68
CA SER A 97 -11.31 9.85 -17.12
C SER A 97 -10.69 8.50 -17.46
N ILE A 98 -9.71 8.05 -16.67
CA ILE A 98 -9.08 6.72 -16.83
C ILE A 98 -10.11 5.61 -16.62
N GLN A 99 -10.92 5.68 -15.56
CA GLN A 99 -11.94 4.68 -15.26
C GLN A 99 -13.00 4.61 -16.38
N ASN A 100 -13.48 5.75 -16.85
CA ASN A 100 -14.44 5.83 -17.93
C ASN A 100 -13.90 5.24 -19.23
N ARG A 101 -12.64 5.53 -19.60
CA ARG A 101 -12.00 4.93 -20.78
C ARG A 101 -11.85 3.41 -20.65
N LYS A 102 -11.49 2.90 -19.47
CA LYS A 102 -11.42 1.45 -19.21
C LYS A 102 -12.79 0.79 -19.39
N LYS A 103 -13.85 1.41 -18.84
CA LYS A 103 -15.23 0.92 -18.98
C LYS A 103 -15.66 0.88 -20.44
N GLN A 104 -15.49 1.98 -21.17
CA GLN A 104 -15.81 2.06 -22.61
C GLN A 104 -15.05 1.03 -23.44
N MET A 105 -13.77 0.80 -23.14
CA MET A 105 -12.99 -0.21 -23.84
C MET A 105 -13.53 -1.62 -23.57
N LYS A 106 -13.88 -1.93 -22.31
CA LYS A 106 -14.48 -3.21 -21.94
C LYS A 106 -15.80 -3.44 -22.68
N GLU A 107 -16.67 -2.44 -22.72
CA GLU A 107 -17.95 -2.49 -23.45
C GLU A 107 -17.72 -2.76 -24.94
N ARG A 108 -16.81 -2.02 -25.58
CA ARG A 108 -16.45 -2.24 -26.99
C ARG A 108 -15.90 -3.65 -27.27
N LEU A 109 -15.12 -4.22 -26.35
CA LEU A 109 -14.60 -5.58 -26.49
C LEU A 109 -15.71 -6.61 -26.35
N LEU A 110 -16.60 -6.45 -25.36
CA LEU A 110 -17.76 -7.32 -25.18
C LEU A 110 -18.68 -7.30 -26.40
N ASP A 111 -18.92 -6.13 -27.00
CA ASP A 111 -19.74 -6.00 -28.20
C ASP A 111 -19.09 -6.68 -29.41
N LYS A 112 -17.76 -6.64 -29.52
CA LYS A 112 -17.04 -7.38 -30.57
C LYS A 112 -17.13 -8.88 -30.38
N ILE A 113 -17.00 -9.38 -29.14
CA ILE A 113 -17.13 -10.81 -28.83
C ILE A 113 -18.55 -11.28 -29.18
N LYS A 114 -19.59 -10.55 -28.76
CA LYS A 114 -20.99 -10.88 -29.10
C LYS A 114 -21.24 -10.98 -30.61
N LYS A 115 -20.58 -10.15 -31.41
CA LYS A 115 -20.67 -10.17 -32.89
C LYS A 115 -19.88 -11.30 -33.55
N LEU A 116 -18.99 -11.95 -32.81
CA LEU A 116 -18.20 -13.09 -33.28
C LEU A 116 -18.82 -14.43 -32.84
N GLU A 117 -19.55 -14.43 -31.72
CA GLU A 117 -20.24 -15.60 -31.16
C GLU A 117 -21.68 -15.78 -31.69
N GLY A 118 -22.24 -14.78 -32.37
CA GLY A 118 -23.54 -14.84 -33.05
C GLY A 118 -23.40 -14.65 -34.56
#